data_AF-A0A353IPY2-F1
#
_entry.id   AF-A0A353IPY2-F1
#
_cell.length_a   1.000
_cell.length_b   1.000
_cell.length_c   1.000
_cell.angle_alpha   90.00
_cell.angle_beta   90.00
_cell.angle_gamma   90.00
#
_symmetry.space_group_name_H-M   'P 1'
#
loop_
_entity.id
_entity.type
_entity.pdbx_description
1 polymer ?
#
loop_
_entity_poly.entity_id
_entity_poly.type
_entity_poly.pdbx_seq_one_letter_code
_entity_poly.pdbx_strand_id
1 'polypeptide(L)'
;MRPLAPDAHRRLAEALAAIPPWSTLGSSADALTQNLQAEEPGTQRYAIVVDSTLAGVLSVRLPWLKGPYIELLAILPGFQRHGIG
;
A
#
# COMPACT_ATOMS: atom_id res chain seq x y z
N MET A 1 -2.42 5.75 -11.48
CA MET A 1 -2.66 5.68 -10.00
C MET A 1 -3.93 6.46 -9.68
N ARG A 2 -4.64 6.10 -8.61
CA ARG A 2 -5.86 6.79 -8.15
C ARG A 2 -5.96 6.72 -6.61
N PRO A 3 -6.75 7.55 -5.93
CA PRO A 3 -6.97 7.41 -4.48
C PRO A 3 -7.37 5.98 -4.10
N LEU A 4 -6.83 5.49 -3.00
CA LEU A 4 -7.14 4.15 -2.51
C LEU A 4 -8.59 4.09 -2.02
N ALA A 5 -9.37 3.17 -2.57
CA ALA A 5 -10.76 3.01 -2.19
C ALA A 5 -10.89 2.22 -0.87
N PRO A 6 -11.86 2.54 0.00
CA PRO A 6 -12.00 1.90 1.32
C PRO A 6 -12.13 0.36 1.29
N ASP A 7 -12.72 -0.18 0.23
CA ASP A 7 -12.95 -1.60 -0.02
C ASP A 7 -11.70 -2.35 -0.53
N ALA A 8 -10.63 -1.63 -0.88
CA ALA A 8 -9.36 -2.20 -1.30
C ALA A 8 -8.40 -2.48 -0.12
N HIS A 9 -8.60 -1.84 1.05
CA HIS A 9 -7.71 -1.94 2.21
C HIS A 9 -7.47 -3.40 2.64
N ARG A 10 -8.55 -4.14 2.90
CA ARG A 10 -8.46 -5.52 3.38
C ARG A 10 -7.84 -6.45 2.33
N ARG A 11 -8.21 -6.31 1.06
CA ARG A 11 -7.66 -7.13 -0.03
C ARG A 11 -6.15 -6.91 -0.20
N LEU A 12 -5.68 -5.66 -0.07
CA LEU A 12 -4.25 -5.36 -0.06
C LEU A 12 -3.58 -5.99 1.16
N ALA A 13 -4.12 -5.74 2.35
CA ALA A 13 -3.54 -6.21 3.59
C ALA A 13 -3.38 -7.74 3.65
N GLU A 14 -4.39 -8.50 3.20
CA GLU A 14 -4.34 -9.96 3.07
C GLU A 14 -3.19 -10.40 2.14
N ALA A 15 -3.08 -9.78 0.97
CA ALA A 15 -2.04 -10.12 0.00
C ALA A 15 -0.63 -9.70 0.46
N LEU A 16 -0.50 -8.57 1.17
CA LEU A 16 0.77 -8.10 1.72
C LEU A 16 1.23 -8.96 2.89
N ALA A 17 0.34 -9.34 3.82
CA ALA A 17 0.66 -10.22 4.94
C ALA A 17 1.20 -11.59 4.49
N ALA A 18 0.83 -12.05 3.29
CA ALA A 18 1.28 -13.31 2.72
C ALA A 18 2.70 -13.26 2.11
N ILE A 19 3.33 -12.08 1.99
CA ILE A 19 4.63 -11.92 1.34
C ILE A 19 5.64 -11.16 2.21
N PRO A 20 6.96 -11.35 1.97
CA PRO A 20 7.97 -10.52 2.61
C PRO A 20 7.82 -9.04 2.21
N PRO A 21 8.16 -8.08 3.09
CA PRO A 21 8.70 -8.30 4.43
C PRO A 21 7.64 -8.61 5.50
N TRP A 22 6.35 -8.38 5.24
CA TRP A 22 5.30 -8.49 6.25
C TRP A 22 5.14 -9.89 6.82
N SER A 23 5.20 -10.92 5.97
CA SER A 23 5.12 -12.32 6.42
C SER A 23 6.28 -12.68 7.35
N THR A 24 7.49 -12.19 7.05
CA THR A 24 8.69 -12.43 7.87
C THR A 24 8.71 -11.62 9.16
N LEU A 25 8.04 -10.47 9.18
CA LEU A 25 7.88 -9.61 10.35
C LEU A 25 6.68 -10.02 11.23
N GLY A 26 5.90 -11.02 10.83
CA GLY A 26 4.70 -11.45 11.55
C GLY A 26 3.56 -10.43 11.52
N SER A 27 3.53 -9.53 10.54
CA SER A 27 2.46 -8.54 10.40
C SER A 27 1.18 -9.21 9.91
N SER A 28 0.09 -9.10 10.69
CA SER A 28 -1.20 -9.66 10.32
C SER A 28 -1.95 -8.81 9.29
N ALA A 29 -2.85 -9.44 8.54
CA ALA A 29 -3.76 -8.74 7.64
C ALA A 29 -4.63 -7.72 8.38
N ASP A 30 -5.02 -7.99 9.62
CA ASP A 30 -5.80 -7.06 10.43
C ASP A 30 -5.02 -5.79 10.77
N ALA A 31 -3.77 -5.94 11.23
CA ALA A 31 -2.90 -4.81 11.55
C ALA A 31 -2.61 -3.94 10.31
N LEU A 32 -2.38 -4.58 9.16
CA LEU A 32 -2.17 -3.88 7.89
C LEU A 32 -3.45 -3.21 7.38
N THR A 33 -4.62 -3.82 7.59
CA THR A 33 -5.91 -3.20 7.24
C THR A 33 -6.14 -1.95 8.06
N GLN A 34 -5.91 -2.02 9.38
CA GLN A 34 -6.01 -0.87 10.28
C GLN A 34 -5.04 0.25 9.87
N ASN A 35 -3.79 -0.10 9.52
CA ASN A 35 -2.81 0.88 9.04
C ASN A 35 -3.26 1.57 7.74
N LEU A 36 -3.79 0.82 6.77
CA LEU A 36 -4.28 1.38 5.50
C LEU A 36 -5.52 2.26 5.69
N GLN A 37 -6.36 1.94 6.67
CA GLN A 37 -7.56 2.70 7.03
C GLN A 37 -7.26 3.95 7.87
N ALA A 38 -6.13 3.99 8.58
CA ALA A 38 -5.80 5.08 9.49
C ALA A 38 -5.71 6.42 8.74
N GLU A 39 -6.54 7.38 9.13
CA GLU A 39 -6.51 8.74 8.62
C GLU A 39 -5.46 9.55 9.40
N GLU A 40 -4.25 9.59 8.86
CA GLU A 40 -3.13 10.35 9.44
C GLU A 40 -2.99 11.70 8.72
N PRO A 41 -2.88 12.83 9.44
CA PRO A 41 -2.68 14.13 8.84
C PRO A 41 -1.47 14.15 7.89
N GLY A 42 -1.72 14.55 6.65
CA GLY A 42 -0.70 14.61 5.61
C GLY A 42 -0.38 13.29 4.92
N THR A 43 -1.05 12.18 5.25
CA THR A 43 -0.89 10.91 4.53
C THR A 43 -1.94 10.76 3.44
N GLN A 44 -1.48 10.48 2.23
CA GLN A 44 -2.31 10.18 1.06
C GLN A 44 -1.96 8.79 0.55
N ARG A 45 -2.99 7.95 0.34
CA ARG A 45 -2.82 6.58 -0.18
C ARG A 45 -3.41 6.46 -1.57
N TYR A 46 -2.65 5.84 -2.46
CA TYR A 46 -3.01 5.63 -3.85
C TYR A 46 -2.98 4.15 -4.19
N ALA A 47 -4.00 3.70 -4.90
CA ALA A 47 -3.97 2.42 -5.59
C ALA A 47 -3.09 2.51 -6.85
N ILE A 48 -2.18 1.56 -7.00
CA ILE A 48 -1.48 1.28 -8.25
C ILE A 48 -2.38 0.33 -9.05
N VAL A 49 -2.71 0.70 -10.28
CA VAL A 49 -3.66 -0.03 -11.13
C VAL A 49 -3.02 -0.28 -12.48
N VAL A 50 -3.03 -1.53 -12.94
CA VAL A 50 -2.56 -1.97 -14.26
C VAL A 50 -3.72 -2.69 -14.94
N ASP A 51 -4.09 -2.29 -16.15
CA ASP A 51 -5.20 -2.87 -16.91
C ASP A 51 -6.48 -3.03 -16.08
N SER A 52 -6.85 -1.96 -15.34
CA SER A 52 -7.99 -1.92 -14.41
C SER A 52 -7.90 -2.86 -13.19
N THR A 53 -6.80 -3.57 -13.03
CA THR A 53 -6.55 -4.49 -11.91
C THR A 53 -5.71 -3.83 -10.83
N LEU A 54 -6.07 -4.04 -9.56
CA LEU A 54 -5.30 -3.56 -8.42
C LEU A 54 -3.94 -4.26 -8.38
N ALA A 55 -2.88 -3.49 -8.60
CA ALA A 55 -1.51 -3.99 -8.67
C ALA A 55 -0.69 -3.68 -7.42
N GLY A 56 -1.14 -2.75 -6.57
CA GLY A 56 -0.39 -2.37 -5.37
C GLY A 56 -0.90 -1.09 -4.71
N VAL A 57 -0.10 -0.57 -3.80
CA VAL A 57 -0.38 0.65 -3.04
C VAL A 57 0.86 1.53 -2.91
N LEU A 58 0.66 2.85 -2.97
CA LEU A 58 1.63 3.89 -2.62
C LEU A 58 1.04 4.77 -1.52
N SER A 59 1.72 4.90 -0.40
CA SER A 59 1.44 5.91 0.63
C SER A 59 2.48 7.01 0.55
N VAL A 60 2.02 8.26 0.44
CA VAL A 60 2.86 9.46 0.47
C VAL A 60 2.49 10.29 1.68
N ARG A 61 3.49 10.76 2.42
CA ARG A 61 3.32 11.69 3.53
C ARG A 61 3.83 13.08 3.15
N LEU A 62 3.00 14.11 3.29
CA LEU A 62 3.32 15.50 3.01
C LEU A 62 2.50 16.44 3.94
N PRO A 63 3.14 17.40 4.63
CA PRO A 63 4.59 17.59 4.69
C PRO A 63 5.30 16.52 5.55
N TRP A 64 6.48 16.08 5.12
CA TRP A 64 7.41 15.29 5.96
C TRP A 64 8.83 15.86 5.86
N LEU A 65 9.38 16.36 6.96
CA LEU A 65 10.61 17.15 6.98
C LEU A 65 10.60 18.31 5.96
N LYS A 66 11.34 18.19 4.85
CA LYS A 66 11.49 19.23 3.82
C LYS A 66 10.78 18.89 2.50
N GLY A 67 9.93 17.86 2.45
CA GLY A 67 9.25 17.49 1.21
C GLY A 67 8.25 16.32 1.36
N PRO A 68 7.81 15.74 0.23
CA PRO A 68 7.04 14.50 0.25
C PRO A 68 7.93 13.31 0.59
N TYR A 69 7.38 12.36 1.33
CA TYR A 69 8.03 11.10 1.67
C TYR A 69 7.19 9.92 1.21
N ILE A 70 7.80 8.96 0.52
CA ILE A 70 7.16 7.68 0.21
C ILE A 70 7.22 6.84 1.49
N GLU A 71 6.09 6.74 2.17
CA GLU A 71 5.96 5.96 3.40
C GLU A 71 5.87 4.47 3.10
N LEU A 72 5.17 4.11 2.02
CA LEU A 72 4.96 2.74 1.59
C LEU A 72 4.89 2.66 0.08
N LEU A 73 5.65 1.76 -0.51
CA LEU A 73 5.47 1.29 -1.88
C LEU A 73 5.40 -0.23 -1.86
N ALA A 74 4.26 -0.80 -2.23
CA ALA A 74 4.06 -2.24 -2.24
C ALA A 74 3.37 -2.70 -3.52
N ILE A 75 4.01 -3.64 -4.23
CA ILE A 75 3.50 -4.24 -5.46
C ILE A 75 3.06 -5.67 -5.17
N LEU A 76 1.84 -6.01 -5.56
CA LEU A 76 1.29 -7.35 -5.40
C LEU A 76 2.06 -8.37 -6.26
N PRO A 77 2.17 -9.65 -5.84
CA PRO A 77 3.08 -10.62 -6.46
C PRO A 77 2.93 -10.77 -7.97
N GLY A 78 1.70 -10.80 -8.48
CA GLY A 78 1.42 -10.93 -9.93
C GLY A 78 1.90 -9.75 -10.78
N PHE A 79 2.27 -8.63 -10.16
CA PHE A 79 2.72 -7.41 -10.84
C PHE A 79 4.19 -7.08 -10.56
N GLN A 80 4.90 -7.88 -9.76
CA GLN A 80 6.33 -7.65 -9.50
C GLN A 80 7.20 -8.01 -10.72
N ARG A 81 8.39 -7.42 -10.81
CA ARG A 81 9.37 -7.62 -11.92
C ARG A 81 8.93 -7.09 -13.30
N HIS A 82 7.96 -6.17 -13.34
CA HIS A 82 7.49 -5.51 -14.57
C HIS A 82 7.90 -4.03 -14.67
N GLY A 83 8.75 -3.53 -13.77
CA GLY A 83 9.18 -2.11 -13.76
C GLY A 83 8.10 -1.12 -13.31
N ILE A 84 7.11 -1.58 -12.54
CA ILE A 84 5.99 -0.77 -12.02
C ILE A 84 6.38 0.06 -10.79
N GLY A 85 7.32 -0.44 -9.98
CA GLY A 85 7.79 0.19 -8.74
C GLY A 85 8.89 1.22 -8.95
#